data_AF-A0A8T4M9J9-F1
#
_entry.id   AF-A0A8T4M9J9-F1
#
_cell.length_a   1.000
_cell.length_b   1.000
_cell.length_c   1.000
_cell.angle_alpha   90.00
_cell.angle_beta   90.00
_cell.angle_gamma   90.00
#
_symmetry.space_group_name_H-M   'P 1'
#
loop_
_entity.id
_entity.type
_entity.pdbx_description
1 polymer ?
#
loop_
_entity_poly.entity_id
_entity_poly.type
_entity_poly.pdbx_seq_one_letter_code
_entity_poly.pdbx_strand_id
1 'polypeptide(L)'
;MTNYNQLVEKISKSSGLSVEEINRRVETKCAKLSGLISKEGSAQIVASELGISFDKEKLKINELMSGMKKVNLIGKIISIAPIRKFTTKSGVESKVMAMTIADETSNIRTVLWDTNHIFLFESNKIKEGDVIEVGNGSIRNDELHLGSFSDLKISKEQIANVKTESFAPERNLNSVNPGQNIKSRAFIVQIFEPRFFEVCPNCSKKAVNNSCTEHGTIVPLKRALLTLVLDDGSENIRGVVFSEGIKGLGIEENELENSELFGKKKNDILGEEFFFEGSIRSNSVFNTTELMINRVNKVDIDSLIEQLKV
;
A
#
# COMPACT_ATOMS: atom_id res chain seq x y z
N MET A 1 1.93 13.43 -8.89
CA MET A 1 2.74 14.51 -8.28
C MET A 1 3.74 13.90 -7.32
N THR A 2 4.96 14.43 -7.25
CA THR A 2 5.98 13.99 -6.28
C THR A 2 5.65 14.50 -4.87
N ASN A 3 6.03 13.74 -3.85
CA ASN A 3 5.91 14.08 -2.42
C ASN A 3 6.46 15.50 -2.10
N TYR A 4 7.54 15.88 -2.77
CA TYR A 4 8.12 17.22 -2.69
C TYR A 4 7.17 18.34 -3.10
N ASN A 5 6.49 18.22 -4.25
CA ASN A 5 5.63 19.30 -4.77
C ASN A 5 4.45 19.56 -3.85
N GLN A 6 3.82 18.50 -3.33
CA GLN A 6 2.73 18.61 -2.36
C GLN A 6 3.18 19.29 -1.07
N LEU A 7 4.38 18.95 -0.57
CA LEU A 7 4.95 19.60 0.61
C LEU A 7 5.22 21.09 0.37
N VAL A 8 5.74 21.47 -0.80
CA VAL A 8 5.99 22.87 -1.17
C VAL A 8 4.68 23.65 -1.28
N GLU A 9 3.67 23.10 -1.94
CA GLU A 9 2.33 23.71 -2.04
C GLU A 9 1.73 23.95 -0.65
N LYS A 10 1.89 22.98 0.26
CA LYS A 10 1.41 23.11 1.63
C LYS A 10 2.14 24.21 2.41
N ILE A 11 3.46 24.27 2.31
CA ILE A 11 4.27 25.33 2.94
C ILE A 11 3.88 26.70 2.35
N SER A 12 3.68 26.78 1.03
CA SER A 12 3.23 28.00 0.34
C SER A 12 1.89 28.48 0.91
N LYS A 13 0.89 27.59 1.00
CA LYS A 13 -0.43 27.92 1.56
C LYS A 13 -0.38 28.41 3.01
N SER A 14 0.45 27.79 3.85
CA SER A 14 0.58 28.18 5.27
C SER A 14 1.45 29.41 5.50
N SER A 15 2.45 29.66 4.66
CA SER A 15 3.36 30.81 4.78
C SER A 15 2.86 32.07 4.07
N GLY A 16 1.93 31.93 3.12
CA GLY A 16 1.51 33.00 2.22
C GLY A 16 2.54 33.37 1.14
N LEU A 17 3.64 32.61 1.03
CA LEU A 17 4.66 32.79 0.00
C LEU A 17 4.30 31.99 -1.25
N SER A 18 4.79 32.43 -2.42
CA SER A 18 4.59 31.67 -3.67
C SER A 18 5.39 30.37 -3.69
N VAL A 19 4.94 29.40 -4.47
CA VAL A 19 5.60 28.10 -4.67
C VAL A 19 7.04 28.28 -5.17
N GLU A 20 7.28 29.26 -6.05
CA GLU A 20 8.60 29.57 -6.59
C GLU A 20 9.55 30.07 -5.49
N GLU A 21 9.07 30.92 -4.58
CA GLU A 21 9.88 31.42 -3.47
C GLU A 21 10.23 30.31 -2.47
N ILE A 22 9.29 29.41 -2.17
CA ILE A 22 9.58 28.24 -1.33
C ILE A 22 10.61 27.33 -2.02
N ASN A 23 10.46 27.04 -3.30
CA ASN A 23 11.42 26.23 -4.07
C ASN A 23 12.82 26.85 -4.04
N ARG A 24 12.94 28.16 -4.23
CA ARG A 24 14.22 28.88 -4.16
C ARG A 24 14.89 28.73 -2.79
N ARG A 25 14.11 28.84 -1.70
CA ARG A 25 14.61 28.63 -0.33
C ARG A 25 15.07 27.21 -0.10
N VAL A 26 14.30 26.23 -0.61
CA VAL A 26 14.66 24.81 -0.50
C VAL A 26 15.96 24.51 -1.24
N GLU A 27 16.12 24.98 -2.48
CA GLU A 27 17.34 24.76 -3.26
C GLU A 27 18.56 25.39 -2.58
N THR A 28 18.40 26.61 -2.07
CA THR A 28 19.44 27.29 -1.28
C THR A 28 19.85 26.45 -0.06
N LYS A 29 18.88 25.85 0.63
CA LYS A 29 19.14 25.04 1.82
C LYS A 29 19.82 23.73 1.47
N CYS A 30 19.37 23.07 0.41
CA CYS A 30 19.93 21.83 -0.11
C CYS A 30 21.41 22.03 -0.51
N ALA A 31 21.71 23.16 -1.19
CA ALA A 31 23.07 23.54 -1.56
C ALA A 31 23.95 23.85 -0.33
N LYS A 32 23.44 24.58 0.67
CA LYS A 32 24.16 24.88 1.92
C LYS A 32 24.53 23.63 2.72
N LEU A 33 23.74 22.56 2.58
CA LEU A 33 23.97 21.28 3.25
C LEU A 33 24.72 20.28 2.35
N SER A 34 25.37 20.78 1.29
CA SER A 34 26.20 20.00 0.36
C SER A 34 25.48 18.77 -0.21
N GLY A 35 24.16 18.83 -0.38
CA GLY A 35 23.36 17.70 -0.87
C GLY A 35 23.25 16.52 0.11
N LEU A 36 23.67 16.66 1.37
CA LEU A 36 23.52 15.62 2.40
C LEU A 36 22.06 15.38 2.80
N ILE A 37 21.17 16.31 2.46
CA ILE A 37 19.74 16.24 2.76
C ILE A 37 18.96 16.31 1.45
N SER A 38 17.90 15.51 1.34
CA SER A 38 17.01 15.52 0.18
C SER A 38 16.26 16.86 0.05
N LYS A 39 15.61 17.08 -1.11
CA LYS A 39 14.75 18.25 -1.31
C LYS A 39 13.59 18.30 -0.30
N GLU A 40 13.02 17.16 0.05
CA GLU A 40 11.95 17.04 1.05
C GLU A 40 12.44 17.38 2.45
N GLY A 41 13.61 16.86 2.85
CA GLY A 41 14.22 17.20 4.14
C GLY A 41 14.56 18.70 4.22
N SER A 42 15.05 19.27 3.12
CA SER A 42 15.31 20.70 3.00
C SER A 42 14.01 21.53 3.09
N ALA A 43 12.92 21.07 2.47
CA ALA A 43 11.59 21.68 2.59
C ALA A 43 11.05 21.67 4.02
N GLN A 44 11.28 20.59 4.79
CA GLN A 44 10.91 20.57 6.20
C GLN A 44 11.72 21.58 7.03
N ILE A 45 13.00 21.78 6.72
CA ILE A 45 13.79 22.79 7.42
C ILE A 45 13.26 24.19 7.10
N VAL A 46 12.94 24.47 5.83
CA VAL A 46 12.33 25.75 5.43
C VAL A 46 10.98 25.97 6.12
N ALA A 47 10.14 24.93 6.23
CA ALA A 47 8.88 25.02 6.98
C ALA A 47 9.11 25.40 8.45
N SER A 48 10.08 24.76 9.10
CA SER A 48 10.46 25.05 10.49
C SER A 48 11.01 26.48 10.67
N GLU A 49 11.84 26.95 9.73
CA GLU A 49 12.36 28.34 9.71
C GLU A 49 11.25 29.38 9.54
N LEU A 50 10.18 29.03 8.84
CA LEU A 50 8.98 29.85 8.69
C LEU A 50 8.03 29.77 9.90
N GLY A 51 8.40 29.02 10.94
CA GLY A 51 7.56 28.80 12.13
C GLY A 51 6.36 27.90 11.86
N ILE A 52 6.35 27.17 10.75
CA ILE A 52 5.24 26.31 10.34
C ILE A 52 5.52 24.90 10.87
N SER A 53 4.61 24.42 11.72
CA SER A 53 4.62 23.05 12.21
C SER A 53 3.30 22.37 11.86
N PHE A 54 3.40 21.18 11.30
CA PHE A 54 2.26 20.34 10.96
C PHE A 54 1.96 19.28 12.03
N ASP A 55 2.72 19.28 13.15
CA ASP A 55 2.72 18.22 14.17
C ASP A 55 1.37 18.03 14.89
N LYS A 56 0.47 19.03 14.85
CA LYS A 56 -0.85 18.98 15.50
C LYS A 56 -2.01 19.06 14.51
N GLU A 57 -1.72 19.21 13.22
CA GLU A 57 -2.75 19.28 12.20
C GLU A 57 -3.34 17.89 11.98
N LYS A 58 -4.67 17.82 11.84
CA LYS A 58 -5.37 16.62 11.39
C LYS A 58 -5.34 16.62 9.86
N LEU A 59 -4.66 15.64 9.29
CA LEU A 59 -4.54 15.46 7.84
C LEU A 59 -5.66 14.59 7.30
N LYS A 60 -6.02 14.85 6.04
CA LYS A 60 -6.81 13.89 5.26
C LYS A 60 -5.94 12.75 4.74
N ILE A 61 -6.54 11.60 4.51
CA ILE A 61 -5.79 10.39 4.13
C ILE A 61 -5.07 10.58 2.79
N ASN A 62 -5.67 11.30 1.83
CA ASN A 62 -5.03 11.59 0.54
C ASN A 62 -3.86 12.59 0.61
N GLU A 63 -3.70 13.31 1.73
CA GLU A 63 -2.59 14.23 1.97
C GLU A 63 -1.37 13.53 2.61
N LEU A 64 -1.52 12.26 2.97
CA LEU A 64 -0.46 11.49 3.60
C LEU A 64 0.62 11.14 2.59
N MET A 65 1.86 11.39 2.98
CA MET A 65 3.03 11.15 2.14
C MET A 65 3.99 10.19 2.82
N SER A 66 4.66 9.37 2.02
CA SER A 66 5.64 8.41 2.52
C SER A 66 6.74 9.13 3.33
N GLY A 67 7.08 8.57 4.50
CA GLY A 67 8.09 9.12 5.39
C GLY A 67 7.59 10.17 6.38
N MET A 68 6.33 10.62 6.29
CA MET A 68 5.75 11.53 7.28
C MET A 68 5.76 10.92 8.69
N LYS A 69 6.05 11.75 9.69
CA LYS A 69 6.03 11.39 11.11
C LYS A 69 5.07 12.31 11.85
N LYS A 70 4.63 11.87 13.04
CA LYS A 70 3.65 12.58 13.88
C LYS A 70 2.36 12.94 13.13
N VAL A 71 1.91 12.03 12.29
CA VAL A 71 0.66 12.19 11.55
C VAL A 71 -0.51 12.06 12.50
N ASN A 72 -1.42 13.03 12.43
CA ASN A 72 -2.71 12.95 13.11
C ASN A 72 -3.81 12.94 12.06
N LEU A 73 -4.84 12.10 12.24
CA LEU A 73 -5.96 12.01 11.32
C LEU A 73 -7.18 11.42 12.02
N ILE A 74 -8.33 11.50 11.34
CA ILE A 74 -9.54 10.79 11.74
C ILE A 74 -9.97 9.91 10.58
N GLY A 75 -10.31 8.66 10.88
CA GLY A 75 -10.79 7.71 9.90
C GLY A 75 -11.79 6.74 10.51
N LYS A 76 -12.68 6.22 9.67
CA LYS A 76 -13.60 5.14 9.99
C LYS A 76 -12.95 3.81 9.69
N ILE A 77 -13.04 2.85 10.60
CA ILE A 77 -12.54 1.50 10.39
C ILE A 77 -13.47 0.77 9.43
N ILE A 78 -12.96 0.35 8.27
CA ILE A 78 -13.73 -0.36 7.24
C ILE A 78 -13.38 -1.85 7.13
N SER A 79 -12.27 -2.28 7.74
CA SER A 79 -11.92 -3.70 7.88
C SER A 79 -10.85 -3.90 8.94
N ILE A 80 -10.89 -5.04 9.63
CA ILE A 80 -9.88 -5.45 10.60
C ILE A 80 -9.29 -6.80 10.19
N ALA A 81 -7.97 -6.90 10.11
CA ALA A 81 -7.27 -8.15 9.84
C ALA A 81 -7.04 -8.96 11.13
N PRO A 82 -6.90 -10.30 11.04
CA PRO A 82 -6.61 -11.13 12.21
C PRO A 82 -5.33 -10.72 12.93
N ILE A 83 -5.35 -10.74 14.27
CA ILE A 83 -4.19 -10.48 15.11
C ILE A 83 -3.17 -11.60 14.92
N ARG A 84 -1.93 -11.23 14.61
CA ARG A 84 -0.81 -12.18 14.45
C ARG A 84 0.10 -12.09 15.66
N LYS A 85 0.43 -13.24 16.24
CA LYS A 85 1.42 -13.35 17.33
C LYS A 85 2.79 -13.65 16.73
N PHE A 86 3.83 -13.11 17.34
CA PHE A 86 5.22 -13.40 16.96
C PHE A 86 6.14 -13.28 18.18
N THR A 87 7.29 -13.92 18.11
CA THR A 87 8.34 -13.78 19.11
C THR A 87 9.37 -12.77 18.61
N THR A 88 9.67 -11.74 19.41
CA THR A 88 10.69 -10.75 19.08
C THR A 88 12.08 -11.40 19.06
N LYS A 89 13.07 -10.69 18.51
CA LYS A 89 14.48 -11.12 18.58
C LYS A 89 14.99 -11.30 20.01
N SER A 90 14.37 -10.64 20.99
CA SER A 90 14.69 -10.77 22.42
C SER A 90 13.97 -11.93 23.11
N GLY A 91 13.21 -12.75 22.37
CA GLY A 91 12.47 -13.90 22.92
C GLY A 91 11.12 -13.54 23.56
N VAL A 92 10.67 -12.29 23.45
CA VAL A 92 9.42 -11.83 24.05
C VAL A 92 8.26 -12.07 23.09
N GLU A 93 7.17 -12.65 23.57
CA GLU A 93 5.94 -12.74 22.79
C GLU A 93 5.31 -11.36 22.58
N SER A 94 4.95 -11.06 21.34
CA SER A 94 4.31 -9.82 20.95
C SER A 94 3.22 -10.08 19.90
N LYS A 95 2.47 -9.03 19.58
CA LYS A 95 1.33 -9.08 18.66
C LYS A 95 1.42 -7.94 17.66
N VAL A 96 0.92 -8.19 16.46
CA VAL A 96 0.72 -7.18 15.42
C VAL A 96 -0.68 -7.33 14.87
N MET A 97 -1.34 -6.20 14.64
CA MET A 97 -2.65 -6.15 14.00
C MET A 97 -2.62 -5.12 12.88
N ALA A 98 -3.42 -5.34 11.85
CA ALA A 98 -3.64 -4.34 10.82
C ALA A 98 -5.14 -4.10 10.65
N MET A 99 -5.50 -2.88 10.30
CA MET A 99 -6.85 -2.47 9.95
C MET A 99 -6.78 -1.54 8.74
N THR A 100 -7.91 -1.36 8.05
CA THR A 100 -8.03 -0.32 7.03
C THR A 100 -8.93 0.76 7.57
N ILE A 101 -8.44 1.99 7.56
CA ILE A 101 -9.24 3.18 7.92
C ILE A 101 -9.48 4.02 6.68
N ALA A 102 -10.63 4.67 6.63
CA ALA A 102 -11.06 5.47 5.49
C ALA A 102 -11.70 6.79 5.93
N ASP A 103 -11.52 7.82 5.12
CA ASP A 103 -12.21 9.10 5.21
C ASP A 103 -12.91 9.39 3.86
N GLU A 104 -13.42 10.61 3.68
CA GLU A 104 -14.08 11.00 2.43
C GLU A 104 -13.11 11.11 1.25
N THR A 105 -11.80 11.17 1.50
CA THR A 105 -10.77 11.40 0.49
C THR A 105 -10.12 10.11 0.00
N SER A 106 -9.86 9.15 0.90
CA SER A 106 -9.13 7.91 0.61
C SER A 106 -9.24 6.90 1.75
N ASN A 107 -8.54 5.77 1.63
CA ASN A 107 -8.27 4.84 2.72
C ASN A 107 -6.79 4.52 2.83
N ILE A 108 -6.39 4.10 4.03
CA ILE A 108 -5.02 3.70 4.34
C ILE A 108 -4.99 2.49 5.26
N ARG A 109 -4.08 1.58 4.94
CA ARG A 109 -3.78 0.45 5.80
C ARG A 109 -2.99 0.92 7.00
N THR A 110 -3.51 0.61 8.19
CA THR A 110 -2.96 1.02 9.47
C THR A 110 -2.48 -0.19 10.26
N VAL A 111 -1.22 -0.21 10.65
CA VAL A 111 -0.57 -1.31 11.38
C VAL A 111 -0.28 -0.91 12.82
N LEU A 112 -0.79 -1.70 13.76
CA LEU A 112 -0.63 -1.52 15.19
C LEU A 112 0.43 -2.48 15.71
N TRP A 113 1.44 -1.91 16.35
CA TRP A 113 2.53 -2.66 16.99
C TRP A 113 2.45 -2.65 18.52
N ASP A 114 1.73 -1.69 19.10
CA ASP A 114 1.57 -1.57 20.54
C ASP A 114 0.45 -2.49 21.06
N THR A 115 0.75 -3.26 22.11
CA THR A 115 -0.19 -4.24 22.67
C THR A 115 -1.37 -3.61 23.38
N ASN A 116 -1.24 -2.39 23.93
CA ASN A 116 -2.36 -1.69 24.57
C ASN A 116 -3.37 -1.22 23.52
N HIS A 117 -2.90 -0.73 22.37
CA HIS A 117 -3.78 -0.41 21.25
C HIS A 117 -4.50 -1.67 20.73
N ILE A 118 -3.77 -2.78 20.54
CA ILE A 118 -4.37 -4.05 20.10
C ILE A 118 -5.40 -4.56 21.13
N PHE A 119 -5.15 -4.38 22.43
CA PHE A 119 -6.09 -4.78 23.48
C PHE A 119 -7.45 -4.08 23.37
N LEU A 120 -7.53 -2.85 22.83
CA LEU A 120 -8.81 -2.17 22.60
C LEU A 120 -9.73 -2.95 21.63
N PHE A 121 -9.13 -3.69 20.69
CA PHE A 121 -9.85 -4.55 19.75
C PHE A 121 -10.14 -5.92 20.36
N GLU A 122 -9.19 -6.52 21.08
CA GLU A 122 -9.42 -7.79 21.79
C GLU A 122 -10.55 -7.67 22.83
N SER A 123 -10.65 -6.51 23.50
CA SER A 123 -11.70 -6.19 24.46
C SER A 123 -12.99 -5.63 23.84
N ASN A 124 -13.07 -5.61 22.50
CA ASN A 124 -14.23 -5.13 21.73
C ASN A 124 -14.65 -3.68 22.06
N LYS A 125 -13.71 -2.87 22.58
CA LYS A 125 -13.93 -1.43 22.82
C LYS A 125 -13.92 -0.64 21.52
N ILE A 126 -13.10 -1.08 20.56
CA ILE A 126 -13.06 -0.57 19.19
C ILE A 126 -13.37 -1.73 18.25
N LYS A 127 -14.23 -1.51 17.27
CA LYS A 127 -14.65 -2.50 16.28
C LYS A 127 -14.77 -1.88 14.88
N GLU A 128 -14.99 -2.75 13.90
CA GLU A 128 -15.28 -2.31 12.54
C GLU A 128 -16.52 -1.41 12.50
N GLY A 129 -16.46 -0.35 11.70
CA GLY A 129 -17.48 0.69 11.62
C GLY A 129 -17.26 1.88 12.55
N ASP A 130 -16.43 1.76 13.59
CA ASP A 130 -16.15 2.88 14.50
C ASP A 130 -15.28 3.95 13.81
N VAL A 131 -15.47 5.20 14.20
CA VAL A 131 -14.61 6.33 13.81
C VAL A 131 -13.56 6.54 14.90
N ILE A 132 -12.30 6.57 14.50
CA ILE A 132 -11.16 6.71 15.40
C ILE A 132 -10.34 7.94 15.07
N GLU A 133 -9.81 8.57 16.10
CA GLU A 133 -8.78 9.58 16.01
C GLU A 133 -7.42 8.93 16.29
N VAL A 134 -6.53 9.10 15.33
CA VAL A 134 -5.14 8.66 15.41
C VAL A 134 -4.27 9.88 15.66
N GLY A 135 -3.40 9.79 16.66
CA GLY A 135 -2.36 10.77 16.93
C GLY A 135 -0.97 10.17 16.79
N ASN A 136 0.01 11.00 16.43
CA ASN A 136 1.42 10.63 16.43
C ASN A 136 1.74 9.35 15.61
N GLY A 137 1.05 9.14 14.50
CA GLY A 137 1.32 8.05 13.57
C GLY A 137 2.55 8.31 12.70
N SER A 138 3.04 7.26 12.02
CA SER A 138 4.14 7.38 11.06
C SER A 138 3.82 6.68 9.75
N ILE A 139 4.09 7.34 8.63
CA ILE A 139 3.87 6.76 7.31
C ILE A 139 5.15 6.05 6.87
N ARG A 140 5.04 4.74 6.66
CA ARG A 140 6.11 3.91 6.11
C ARG A 140 5.50 2.98 5.09
N ASN A 141 6.12 2.88 3.92
CA ASN A 141 5.66 1.98 2.85
C ASN A 141 4.19 2.22 2.46
N ASP A 142 3.75 3.48 2.50
CA ASP A 142 2.34 3.90 2.29
C ASP A 142 1.33 3.26 3.27
N GLU A 143 1.82 2.72 4.39
CA GLU A 143 1.02 2.28 5.53
C GLU A 143 1.18 3.27 6.70
N LEU A 144 0.11 3.42 7.48
CA LEU A 144 0.14 4.16 8.75
C LEU A 144 0.57 3.22 9.87
N HIS A 145 1.72 3.46 10.48
CA HIS A 145 2.23 2.67 11.59
C HIS A 145 1.96 3.38 12.91
N LEU A 146 1.33 2.65 13.84
CA LEU A 146 1.07 3.08 15.21
C LEU A 146 1.96 2.29 16.18
N GLY A 147 2.86 3.00 16.83
CA GLY A 147 3.75 2.47 17.88
C GLY A 147 3.28 2.83 19.28
N SER A 148 4.15 2.66 20.27
CA SER A 148 3.88 2.98 21.68
C SER A 148 3.71 4.48 21.97
N PHE A 149 4.20 5.34 21.09
CA PHE A 149 4.06 6.81 21.20
C PHE A 149 2.89 7.35 20.37
N SER A 150 2.19 6.48 19.65
CA SER A 150 0.99 6.87 18.92
C SER A 150 -0.20 6.90 19.87
N ASP A 151 -1.20 7.69 19.53
CA ASP A 151 -2.46 7.76 20.27
C ASP A 151 -3.57 7.14 19.41
N LEU A 152 -4.44 6.36 20.03
CA LEU A 152 -5.61 5.78 19.38
C LEU A 152 -6.83 5.89 20.30
N LYS A 153 -7.86 6.60 19.85
CA LYS A 153 -9.11 6.78 20.60
C LYS A 153 -10.32 6.82 19.67
N ILE A 154 -11.50 6.50 20.21
CA ILE A 154 -12.76 6.68 19.49
C ILE A 154 -13.01 8.18 19.32
N SER A 155 -13.35 8.58 18.10
CA SER A 155 -13.76 9.94 17.78
C SER A 155 -15.27 10.10 17.96
N LYS A 156 -15.69 11.31 18.30
CA LYS A 156 -17.12 11.70 18.28
C LYS A 156 -17.57 12.18 16.90
N GLU A 157 -16.63 12.40 15.99
CA GLU A 157 -16.93 12.82 14.63
C GLU A 157 -17.62 11.69 13.85
N GLN A 158 -18.54 12.07 12.96
CA GLN A 158 -19.22 11.13 12.08
C GLN A 158 -18.69 11.29 10.66
N ILE A 159 -18.22 10.18 10.08
CA ILE A 159 -17.85 10.11 8.67
C ILE A 159 -18.95 9.32 7.95
N ALA A 160 -19.85 10.04 7.27
CA ALA A 160 -21.00 9.46 6.58
C ALA A 160 -20.58 8.68 5.33
N ASN A 161 -19.73 9.29 4.50
CA ASN A 161 -19.21 8.71 3.27
C ASN A 161 -17.72 8.40 3.44
N VAL A 162 -17.34 7.16 3.15
CA VAL A 162 -15.94 6.72 3.17
C VAL A 162 -15.56 6.17 1.81
N LYS A 163 -14.35 6.49 1.36
CA LYS A 163 -13.81 5.90 0.14
C LYS A 163 -13.27 4.50 0.44
N THR A 164 -14.04 3.48 0.06
CA THR A 164 -13.69 2.06 0.31
C THR A 164 -12.74 1.47 -0.72
N GLU A 165 -12.61 2.08 -1.89
CA GLU A 165 -11.70 1.63 -2.95
C GLU A 165 -10.25 1.90 -2.57
N SER A 166 -9.40 0.87 -2.59
CA SER A 166 -8.00 0.99 -2.20
C SER A 166 -7.26 1.98 -3.08
N PHE A 167 -6.71 3.05 -2.49
CA PHE A 167 -5.87 3.98 -3.22
C PHE A 167 -4.43 3.46 -3.22
N ALA A 168 -4.12 2.59 -4.18
CA ALA A 168 -2.73 2.33 -4.51
C ALA A 168 -2.25 3.48 -5.42
N PRO A 169 -1.26 4.28 -5.00
CA PRO A 169 -0.79 5.40 -5.81
C PRO A 169 -0.19 4.91 -7.12
N GLU A 170 -0.49 5.62 -8.20
CA GLU A 170 0.07 5.30 -9.50
C GLU A 170 1.56 5.64 -9.54
N ARG A 171 2.40 4.67 -9.94
CA ARG A 171 3.86 4.80 -9.97
C ARG A 171 4.45 4.06 -11.16
N ASN A 172 5.52 4.65 -11.70
CA ASN A 172 6.38 3.98 -12.67
C ASN A 172 7.23 2.92 -11.97
N LEU A 173 7.42 1.78 -12.62
CA LEU A 173 8.14 0.61 -12.12
C LEU A 173 9.58 0.94 -11.72
N ASN A 174 10.23 1.91 -12.37
CA ASN A 174 11.59 2.32 -12.05
C ASN A 174 11.76 3.13 -10.74
N SER A 175 10.65 3.55 -10.13
CA SER A 175 10.64 4.44 -8.97
C SER A 175 10.20 3.75 -7.68
N VAL A 176 9.95 2.44 -7.76
CA VAL A 176 9.31 1.68 -6.69
C VAL A 176 10.31 1.09 -5.71
N ASN A 177 9.90 0.96 -4.45
CA ASN A 177 10.73 0.45 -3.38
C ASN A 177 10.04 -0.71 -2.64
N PRO A 178 10.80 -1.71 -2.14
CA PRO A 178 10.27 -2.78 -1.31
C PRO A 178 9.39 -2.27 -0.16
N GLY A 179 8.20 -2.85 -0.06
CA GLY A 179 7.17 -2.54 0.92
C GLY A 179 6.05 -1.65 0.39
N GLN A 180 6.29 -0.86 -0.67
CA GLN A 180 5.27 0.06 -1.19
C GLN A 180 4.10 -0.68 -1.83
N ASN A 181 2.89 -0.15 -1.64
CA ASN A 181 1.74 -0.53 -2.48
C ASN A 181 1.70 0.41 -3.68
N ILE A 182 1.52 -0.14 -4.88
CA ILE A 182 1.50 0.63 -6.12
C ILE A 182 0.31 0.22 -6.98
N LYS A 183 -0.11 1.16 -7.82
CA LYS A 183 -0.83 0.91 -9.06
C LYS A 183 0.11 1.23 -10.20
N SER A 184 0.19 0.38 -11.21
CA SER A 184 1.01 0.64 -12.40
C SER A 184 0.29 0.16 -13.64
N ARG A 185 0.28 1.00 -14.68
CA ARG A 185 -0.19 0.66 -16.02
C ARG A 185 0.98 0.03 -16.76
N ALA A 186 0.85 -1.23 -17.17
CA ALA A 186 1.93 -1.95 -17.82
C ALA A 186 1.41 -2.95 -18.85
N PHE A 187 2.29 -3.32 -19.78
CA PHE A 187 2.10 -4.37 -20.77
C PHE A 187 2.57 -5.71 -20.23
N ILE A 188 1.87 -6.79 -20.58
CA ILE A 188 2.32 -8.15 -20.29
C ILE A 188 3.30 -8.59 -21.37
N VAL A 189 4.60 -8.60 -21.08
CA VAL A 189 5.62 -9.00 -22.07
C VAL A 189 5.95 -10.48 -22.03
N GLN A 190 5.68 -11.16 -20.90
CA GLN A 190 5.87 -12.60 -20.77
C GLN A 190 4.93 -13.19 -19.73
N ILE A 191 4.49 -14.43 -19.98
CA ILE A 191 3.60 -15.19 -19.12
C ILE A 191 4.21 -16.57 -18.90
N PHE A 192 4.35 -16.97 -17.64
CA PHE A 192 4.83 -18.30 -17.26
C PHE A 192 3.67 -19.25 -16.98
N GLU A 193 3.96 -20.55 -16.96
CA GLU A 193 2.96 -21.56 -16.61
C GLU A 193 2.44 -21.37 -15.17
N PRO A 194 1.14 -21.61 -14.93
CA PRO A 194 0.53 -21.44 -13.63
C PRO A 194 1.12 -22.44 -12.62
N ARG A 195 1.30 -21.99 -11.38
CA ARG A 195 1.74 -22.84 -10.26
C ARG A 195 0.61 -22.99 -9.27
N PHE A 196 0.30 -24.23 -8.91
CA PHE A 196 -0.74 -24.56 -7.95
C PHE A 196 -0.16 -24.93 -6.60
N PHE A 197 -0.85 -24.55 -5.55
CA PHE A 197 -0.49 -24.88 -4.17
C PHE A 197 -1.73 -24.96 -3.29
N GLU A 198 -1.60 -25.67 -2.17
CA GLU A 198 -2.66 -25.86 -1.21
C GLU A 198 -2.48 -24.91 -0.01
N VAL A 199 -3.58 -24.33 0.46
CA VAL A 199 -3.59 -23.46 1.65
C VAL A 199 -4.64 -23.88 2.65
N CYS A 200 -4.38 -23.57 3.92
CA CYS A 200 -5.36 -23.71 4.98
C CYS A 200 -6.51 -22.71 4.81
N PRO A 201 -7.79 -23.13 4.88
CA PRO A 201 -8.93 -22.22 4.75
C PRO A 201 -9.00 -21.19 5.88
N ASN A 202 -8.47 -21.51 7.07
CA ASN A 202 -8.58 -20.66 8.25
C ASN A 202 -7.49 -19.57 8.32
N CYS A 203 -6.26 -19.86 7.90
CA CYS A 203 -5.15 -18.90 8.01
C CYS A 203 -4.40 -18.60 6.71
N SER A 204 -4.82 -19.20 5.58
CA SER A 204 -4.19 -19.02 4.26
C SER A 204 -2.70 -19.39 4.18
N LYS A 205 -2.14 -20.03 5.22
CA LYS A 205 -0.78 -20.59 5.19
C LYS A 205 -0.76 -21.86 4.35
N LYS A 206 0.39 -22.15 3.73
CA LYS A 206 0.59 -23.36 2.92
C LYS A 206 0.22 -24.61 3.73
N ALA A 207 -0.62 -25.45 3.15
CA ALA A 207 -0.99 -26.75 3.68
C ALA A 207 -0.16 -27.84 2.99
N VAL A 208 0.15 -28.90 3.72
CA VAL A 208 0.86 -30.07 3.20
C VAL A 208 0.16 -31.31 3.73
N ASN A 209 -0.19 -32.25 2.84
CA ASN A 209 -0.86 -33.51 3.20
C ASN A 209 -2.13 -33.29 4.05
N ASN A 210 -3.01 -32.38 3.65
CA ASN A 210 -4.23 -32.02 4.40
C ASN A 210 -3.97 -31.54 5.84
N SER A 211 -2.79 -30.97 6.11
CA SER A 211 -2.42 -30.46 7.43
C SER A 211 -1.86 -29.04 7.37
N CYS A 212 -2.21 -28.25 8.37
CA CYS A 212 -1.73 -26.90 8.62
C CYS A 212 -1.02 -26.84 9.98
N THR A 213 0.10 -26.14 10.06
CA THR A 213 0.89 -26.00 11.29
C THR A 213 0.13 -25.37 12.46
N GLU A 214 -0.90 -24.56 12.18
CA GLU A 214 -1.69 -23.88 13.22
C GLU A 214 -3.03 -24.57 13.51
N HIS A 215 -3.61 -25.24 12.52
CA HIS A 215 -4.98 -25.76 12.59
C HIS A 215 -5.08 -27.28 12.50
N GLY A 216 -3.94 -27.98 12.46
CA GLY A 216 -3.89 -29.44 12.34
C GLY A 216 -4.50 -29.91 11.03
N THR A 217 -5.31 -30.96 11.08
CA THR A 217 -5.97 -31.55 9.92
C THR A 217 -7.04 -30.62 9.35
N ILE A 218 -6.90 -30.25 8.08
CA ILE A 218 -7.79 -29.34 7.37
C ILE A 218 -8.09 -29.88 5.96
N VAL A 219 -9.19 -29.44 5.37
CA VAL A 219 -9.45 -29.62 3.94
C VAL A 219 -8.81 -28.43 3.20
N PRO A 220 -7.72 -28.63 2.45
CA PRO A 220 -7.01 -27.53 1.84
C PRO A 220 -7.79 -26.90 0.70
N LEU A 221 -7.67 -25.59 0.55
CA LEU A 221 -8.12 -24.86 -0.63
C LEU A 221 -6.98 -24.81 -1.64
N LYS A 222 -7.27 -25.22 -2.87
CA LYS A 222 -6.34 -25.06 -4.00
C LYS A 222 -6.27 -23.59 -4.38
N ARG A 223 -5.06 -23.09 -4.60
CA ARG A 223 -4.76 -21.72 -5.03
C ARG A 223 -3.80 -21.78 -6.20
N ALA A 224 -3.90 -20.79 -7.08
CA ALA A 224 -3.00 -20.62 -8.23
C ALA A 224 -2.20 -19.32 -8.10
N LEU A 225 -0.96 -19.37 -8.57
CA LEU A 225 -0.11 -18.22 -8.86
C LEU A 225 0.20 -18.18 -10.35
N LEU A 226 0.05 -17.01 -10.95
CA LEU A 226 0.52 -16.76 -12.31
C LEU A 226 1.67 -15.76 -12.25
N THR A 227 2.81 -16.13 -12.83
CA THR A 227 3.94 -15.19 -12.93
C THR A 227 3.90 -14.51 -14.30
N LEU A 228 4.12 -13.21 -14.29
CA LEU A 228 4.21 -12.35 -15.47
C LEU A 228 5.54 -11.58 -15.44
N VAL A 229 5.98 -11.13 -16.61
CA VAL A 229 6.91 -10.00 -16.74
C VAL A 229 6.09 -8.82 -17.28
N LEU A 230 6.20 -7.69 -16.59
CA LEU A 230 5.47 -6.47 -16.89
C LEU A 230 6.45 -5.38 -17.31
N ASP A 231 6.06 -4.59 -18.31
CA ASP A 231 6.82 -3.46 -18.84
C ASP A 231 5.91 -2.22 -18.88
N ASP A 232 6.29 -1.14 -18.19
CA ASP A 232 5.56 0.14 -18.22
C ASP A 232 6.24 1.20 -19.12
N GLY A 233 7.24 0.80 -19.90
CA GLY A 233 8.11 1.66 -20.70
C GLY A 233 9.27 2.29 -19.92
N SER A 234 9.26 2.20 -18.58
CA SER A 234 10.34 2.73 -17.72
C SER A 234 11.28 1.64 -17.21
N GLU A 235 10.74 0.47 -16.84
CA GLU A 235 11.49 -0.70 -16.39
C GLU A 235 10.65 -1.98 -16.51
N ASN A 236 11.33 -3.13 -16.59
CA ASN A 236 10.68 -4.44 -16.51
C ASN A 236 10.65 -4.96 -15.09
N ILE A 237 9.48 -5.41 -14.61
CA ILE A 237 9.35 -6.05 -13.30
C ILE A 237 8.71 -7.43 -13.40
N ARG A 238 9.16 -8.35 -12.54
CA ARG A 238 8.49 -9.64 -12.36
C ARG A 238 7.25 -9.44 -11.48
N GLY A 239 6.08 -9.77 -12.04
CA GLY A 239 4.79 -9.76 -11.36
C GLY A 239 4.36 -11.15 -10.91
N VAL A 240 3.86 -11.29 -9.70
CA VAL A 240 3.25 -12.52 -9.17
C VAL A 240 1.79 -12.25 -8.87
N VAL A 241 0.90 -12.79 -9.69
CA VAL A 241 -0.55 -12.61 -9.60
C VAL A 241 -1.16 -13.72 -8.75
N PHE A 242 -1.86 -13.33 -7.68
CA PHE A 242 -2.64 -14.25 -6.85
C PHE A 242 -4.00 -14.55 -7.46
N SER A 243 -4.66 -15.59 -6.96
CA SER A 243 -5.90 -16.14 -7.52
C SER A 243 -7.00 -15.09 -7.73
N GLU A 244 -7.12 -14.12 -6.84
CA GLU A 244 -8.07 -13.00 -6.97
C GLU A 244 -7.73 -12.07 -8.16
N GLY A 245 -6.45 -11.81 -8.40
CA GLY A 245 -5.97 -10.98 -9.52
C GLY A 245 -6.02 -11.71 -10.87
N ILE A 246 -5.88 -13.04 -10.89
CA ILE A 246 -5.91 -13.83 -12.14
C ILE A 246 -7.24 -13.69 -12.86
N LYS A 247 -8.36 -13.61 -12.13
CA LYS A 247 -9.68 -13.35 -12.72
C LYS A 247 -9.74 -12.01 -13.45
N GLY A 248 -8.99 -11.01 -12.98
CA GLY A 248 -8.87 -9.70 -13.62
C GLY A 248 -8.18 -9.74 -14.99
N LEU A 249 -7.40 -10.80 -15.27
CA LEU A 249 -6.85 -11.07 -16.60
C LEU A 249 -7.87 -11.77 -17.53
N GLY A 250 -9.05 -12.11 -17.03
CA GLY A 250 -10.07 -12.85 -17.79
C GLY A 250 -9.74 -14.32 -17.98
N ILE A 251 -8.97 -14.91 -17.05
CA ILE A 251 -8.66 -16.34 -16.99
C ILE A 251 -9.46 -16.97 -15.84
N GLU A 252 -10.26 -17.98 -16.17
CA GLU A 252 -11.04 -18.76 -15.21
C GLU A 252 -10.25 -19.94 -14.64
N GLU A 253 -10.71 -20.49 -13.51
CA GLU A 253 -9.98 -21.55 -12.79
C GLU A 253 -9.86 -22.85 -13.61
N ASN A 254 -10.90 -23.22 -14.35
CA ASN A 254 -10.90 -24.36 -15.27
C ASN A 254 -9.94 -24.17 -16.46
N GLU A 255 -9.70 -22.92 -16.87
CA GLU A 255 -8.77 -22.60 -17.95
C GLU A 255 -7.32 -22.68 -17.47
N LEU A 256 -7.03 -22.31 -16.22
CA LEU A 256 -5.69 -22.43 -15.62
C LEU A 256 -5.21 -23.87 -15.55
N GLU A 257 -6.11 -24.82 -15.25
CA GLU A 257 -5.75 -26.23 -15.08
C GLU A 257 -5.59 -26.98 -16.41
N ASN A 258 -6.11 -26.43 -17.51
CA ASN A 258 -6.05 -27.03 -18.83
C ASN A 258 -4.99 -26.31 -19.69
N SER A 259 -3.88 -27.00 -19.97
CA SER A 259 -2.75 -26.44 -20.72
C SER A 259 -3.13 -25.89 -22.11
N GLU A 260 -4.11 -26.47 -22.81
CA GLU A 260 -4.54 -25.98 -24.12
C GLU A 260 -5.37 -24.70 -24.00
N LEU A 261 -6.33 -24.65 -23.07
CA LEU A 261 -7.15 -23.47 -22.81
C LEU A 261 -6.31 -22.32 -22.27
N PHE A 262 -5.41 -22.62 -21.32
CA PHE A 262 -4.43 -21.67 -20.83
C PHE A 262 -3.55 -21.14 -21.95
N GLY A 263 -3.08 -22.01 -22.85
CA GLY A 263 -2.28 -21.60 -24.00
C GLY A 263 -2.98 -20.59 -24.93
N LYS A 264 -4.29 -20.77 -25.16
CA LYS A 264 -5.12 -19.81 -25.93
C LYS A 264 -5.21 -18.48 -25.20
N LYS A 265 -5.63 -18.49 -23.93
CA LYS A 265 -5.73 -17.27 -23.10
C LYS A 265 -4.41 -16.54 -22.94
N LYS A 266 -3.31 -17.27 -22.80
CA LYS A 266 -1.96 -16.74 -22.74
C LYS A 266 -1.63 -15.94 -24.00
N ASN A 267 -1.99 -16.44 -25.18
CA ASN A 267 -1.79 -15.70 -26.43
C ASN A 267 -2.70 -14.48 -26.52
N ASP A 268 -3.93 -14.57 -26.03
CA ASP A 268 -4.91 -13.46 -26.08
C ASP A 268 -4.50 -12.28 -25.20
N ILE A 269 -3.81 -12.51 -24.08
CA ILE A 269 -3.41 -11.45 -23.13
C ILE A 269 -1.94 -11.04 -23.24
N LEU A 270 -1.14 -11.75 -24.03
CA LEU A 270 0.26 -11.39 -24.24
C LEU A 270 0.34 -10.12 -25.08
N GLY A 271 1.07 -9.11 -24.60
CA GLY A 271 1.15 -7.79 -25.23
C GLY A 271 -0.03 -6.87 -24.92
N GLU A 272 -1.03 -7.34 -24.18
CA GLU A 272 -2.13 -6.50 -23.70
C GLU A 272 -1.73 -5.67 -22.48
N GLU A 273 -2.46 -4.58 -22.28
CA GLU A 273 -2.19 -3.60 -21.23
C GLU A 273 -3.25 -3.65 -20.12
N PHE A 274 -2.78 -3.59 -18.87
CA PHE A 274 -3.63 -3.59 -17.69
C PHE A 274 -3.12 -2.62 -16.63
N PHE A 275 -4.01 -2.24 -15.71
CA PHE A 275 -3.63 -1.71 -14.42
C PHE A 275 -3.38 -2.85 -13.44
N PHE A 276 -2.18 -2.89 -12.88
CA PHE A 276 -1.75 -3.84 -11.86
C PHE A 276 -1.65 -3.15 -10.51
N GLU A 277 -2.39 -3.65 -9.53
CA GLU A 277 -2.37 -3.16 -8.16
C GLU A 277 -1.81 -4.22 -7.20
N GLY A 278 -0.81 -3.83 -6.41
CA GLY A 278 -0.07 -4.79 -5.60
C GLY A 278 0.96 -4.18 -4.68
N SER A 279 1.62 -5.05 -3.91
CA SER A 279 2.71 -4.68 -3.01
C SER A 279 4.06 -5.05 -3.61
N ILE A 280 5.02 -4.14 -3.60
CA ILE A 280 6.40 -4.40 -4.00
C ILE A 280 7.11 -5.17 -2.89
N ARG A 281 7.78 -6.26 -3.24
CA ARG A 281 8.58 -7.07 -2.32
C ARG A 281 9.98 -7.26 -2.84
N SER A 282 10.94 -7.31 -1.94
CA SER A 282 12.27 -7.81 -2.25
C SER A 282 12.28 -9.33 -2.12
N ASN A 283 12.82 -9.99 -3.15
CA ASN A 283 13.16 -11.39 -3.08
C ASN A 283 14.60 -11.51 -2.58
N SER A 284 14.78 -11.87 -1.31
CA SER A 284 16.10 -11.93 -0.68
C SER A 284 17.03 -13.00 -1.27
N VAL A 285 16.48 -14.01 -1.96
CA VAL A 285 17.27 -15.09 -2.56
C VAL A 285 17.91 -14.64 -3.86
N PHE A 286 17.18 -13.87 -4.68
CA PHE A 286 17.64 -13.43 -6.00
C PHE A 286 18.05 -11.95 -6.04
N ASN A 287 17.89 -11.24 -4.92
CA ASN A 287 18.09 -9.79 -4.79
C ASN A 287 17.34 -8.98 -5.85
N THR A 288 16.14 -9.45 -6.23
CA THR A 288 15.26 -8.81 -7.21
C THR A 288 14.05 -8.19 -6.53
N THR A 289 13.53 -7.13 -7.13
CA THR A 289 12.25 -6.52 -6.74
C THR A 289 11.13 -7.16 -7.55
N GLU A 290 10.05 -7.56 -6.88
CA GLU A 290 8.89 -8.21 -7.50
C GLU A 290 7.61 -7.48 -7.09
N LEU A 291 6.64 -7.41 -8.02
CA LEU A 291 5.31 -6.89 -7.74
C LEU A 291 4.37 -8.05 -7.38
N MET A 292 3.88 -8.06 -6.14
CA MET A 292 2.89 -9.02 -5.67
C MET A 292 1.48 -8.47 -5.96
N ILE A 293 0.86 -8.98 -7.02
CA ILE A 293 -0.35 -8.43 -7.63
C ILE A 293 -1.58 -9.10 -7.02
N ASN A 294 -2.42 -8.28 -6.39
CA ASN A 294 -3.67 -8.75 -5.78
C ASN A 294 -4.90 -8.38 -6.63
N ARG A 295 -4.78 -7.36 -7.48
CA ARG A 295 -5.86 -6.89 -8.35
C ARG A 295 -5.31 -6.51 -9.72
N VAL A 296 -6.05 -6.89 -10.74
CA VAL A 296 -5.79 -6.55 -12.14
C VAL A 296 -7.08 -5.96 -12.73
N ASN A 297 -6.96 -4.83 -13.41
CA ASN A 297 -8.07 -4.17 -14.09
C ASN A 297 -7.67 -3.89 -15.54
N LYS A 298 -8.59 -4.12 -16.49
CA LYS A 298 -8.39 -3.69 -17.88
C LYS A 298 -8.26 -2.17 -17.94
N VAL A 299 -7.42 -1.70 -18.87
CA VAL A 299 -7.36 -0.28 -19.20
C VAL A 299 -8.59 0.06 -20.03
N ASP A 300 -9.39 1.01 -19.56
CA ASP A 300 -10.45 1.62 -20.35
C ASP A 300 -9.86 2.79 -21.14
N ILE A 301 -9.70 2.59 -22.45
CA ILE A 301 -9.08 3.55 -23.35
C ILE A 301 -9.89 4.85 -23.41
N ASP A 302 -11.23 4.77 -23.37
CA ASP A 302 -12.09 5.95 -23.48
C ASP A 302 -11.96 6.84 -22.24
N SER A 303 -11.96 6.23 -21.05
CA SER A 303 -11.73 6.95 -19.80
C SER A 303 -10.33 7.58 -19.72
N LEU A 304 -9.31 6.91 -20.27
CA LEU A 304 -7.96 7.44 -20.30
C LEU A 304 -7.81 8.65 -21.24
N ILE A 305 -8.48 8.61 -22.40
CA ILE A 305 -8.50 9.73 -23.35
C ILE A 305 -9.16 10.97 -22.73
N GLU A 306 -10.21 10.81 -21.93
CA GLU A 306 -10.83 11.93 -21.21
C GLU A 306 -9.88 12.56 -20.18
N GLN A 307 -9.12 11.76 -19.44
CA GLN A 307 -8.16 12.25 -18.44
C GLN A 307 -7.00 13.04 -19.08
N LEU A 308 -6.59 12.69 -20.30
CA LEU A 308 -5.51 13.37 -21.04
C LEU A 308 -5.96 14.64 -21.78
N LYS A 309 -7.27 14.91 -21.85
CA LYS A 309 -7.83 16.12 -22.48
C LYS A 309 -7.89 17.33 -21.54
N VAL A 310 -7.47 17.19 -20.29
CA VAL A 310 -7.36 18.25 -19.27
C VAL A 310 -5.94 18.79 -19.23
#